data_AF-I2GKT0-F1
#
_entry.id   AF-I2GKT0-F1
#
_cell.length_a   1.000
_cell.length_b   1.000
_cell.length_c   1.000
_cell.angle_alpha   90.00
_cell.angle_beta   90.00
_cell.angle_gamma   90.00
#
_symmetry.space_group_name_H-M   'P 1'
#
loop_
_entity.id
_entity.type
_entity.pdbx_description
1 polymer ?
#
loop_
_entity_poly.entity_id
_entity_poly.type
_entity_poly.pdbx_seq_one_letter_code
_entity_poly.pdbx_strand_id
1 'polypeptide(L)'
;MSNHQQLEKAQPQQTALAMQQEQQILDRRKTEITALLSERHISSQTISVVIAQMVGTPIRTATDIQLSSMWNEVIGLLDIRFATDEEFDEHVAELVDLNDWLRRQYGPKGMTCEEVCKAYNLLVEGELGMEVFARLAPKYVGSVLKAYRDYLNDNVEYSSVNRQQLLLYPATEPTADQIKARMNALLMQATAIAKTTGDFADPGNSLYTWLEQSGLINPTAEEQAEYMKRAESIVRQLLAEEKAAIPRINATPGQNAKREELTETLKMVLGDSDLIPASYIDRVRAQAKYLYLNDYLKTLP
;
A
#
# COMPACT_ATOMS: atom_id res chain seq x y z
N MET A 1 24.37 -35.09 20.92
CA MET A 1 24.27 -33.63 20.65
C MET A 1 22.85 -33.37 20.19
N SER A 2 22.11 -32.52 20.92
CA SER A 2 20.64 -32.41 20.81
C SER A 2 20.21 -31.51 19.64
N ASN A 3 19.12 -31.87 18.96
CA ASN A 3 18.49 -31.13 17.85
C ASN A 3 18.18 -29.65 18.19
N HIS A 4 18.08 -29.29 19.47
CA HIS A 4 17.90 -27.90 19.89
C HIS A 4 19.10 -27.00 19.58
N GLN A 5 20.33 -27.52 19.61
CA GLN A 5 21.53 -26.73 19.33
C GLN A 5 21.75 -26.45 17.84
N GLN A 6 21.02 -27.15 16.94
CA GLN A 6 21.05 -26.89 15.50
C GLN A 6 20.02 -25.83 15.06
N LEU A 7 18.88 -25.73 15.75
CA LEU A 7 17.84 -24.73 15.48
C LEU A 7 18.24 -23.31 15.93
N GLU A 8 18.91 -23.17 17.07
CA GLU A 8 19.39 -21.87 17.57
C GLU A 8 20.52 -21.26 16.74
N LYS A 9 21.26 -22.08 15.98
CA LYS A 9 22.32 -21.61 15.07
C LYS A 9 21.81 -21.23 13.67
N ALA A 10 20.63 -21.71 13.28
CA ALA A 10 20.04 -21.47 11.95
C ALA A 10 19.27 -20.14 11.86
N GLN A 11 18.63 -19.71 12.96
CA GLN A 11 17.88 -18.45 13.03
C GLN A 11 18.72 -17.19 12.75
N PRO A 12 19.89 -16.97 13.38
CA PRO A 12 20.69 -15.77 13.13
C PRO A 12 21.25 -15.72 11.70
N GLN A 13 21.50 -16.87 11.06
CA GLN A 13 21.97 -16.93 9.68
C GLN A 13 20.87 -16.58 8.66
N GLN A 14 19.63 -17.00 8.90
CA GLN A 14 18.49 -16.61 8.06
C GLN A 14 18.14 -15.13 8.22
N THR A 15 18.24 -14.58 9.44
CA THR A 15 18.07 -13.13 9.67
C THR A 15 19.19 -12.33 9.03
N ALA A 16 20.44 -12.77 9.12
CA ALA A 16 21.57 -12.11 8.47
C ALA A 16 21.47 -12.12 6.94
N LEU A 17 21.00 -13.23 6.35
CA LEU A 17 20.82 -13.34 4.90
C LEU A 17 19.68 -12.45 4.38
N ALA A 18 18.56 -12.39 5.12
CA ALA A 18 17.46 -11.49 4.80
C ALA A 18 17.89 -10.01 4.93
N MET A 19 18.64 -9.67 5.98
CA MET A 19 19.23 -8.33 6.15
C MET A 19 20.19 -7.96 5.02
N GLN A 20 20.98 -8.92 4.54
CA GLN A 20 21.93 -8.69 3.44
C GLN A 20 21.21 -8.49 2.10
N GLN A 21 20.14 -9.23 1.84
CA GLN A 21 19.29 -9.04 0.66
C GLN A 21 18.54 -7.70 0.71
N GLU A 22 18.01 -7.31 1.87
CA GLU A 22 17.28 -6.06 2.03
C GLU A 22 18.20 -4.83 1.97
N GLN A 23 19.42 -4.94 2.53
CA GLN A 23 20.46 -3.92 2.38
C GLN A 23 20.88 -3.78 0.92
N GLN A 24 21.02 -4.87 0.17
CA GLN A 24 21.30 -4.82 -1.28
C GLN A 24 20.18 -4.15 -2.08
N ILE A 25 18.91 -4.37 -1.70
CA ILE A 25 17.77 -3.68 -2.32
C ILE A 25 17.79 -2.18 -2.01
N LEU A 26 18.08 -1.81 -0.76
CA LEU A 26 18.20 -0.41 -0.34
C LEU A 26 19.37 0.30 -1.00
N ASP A 27 20.52 -0.35 -1.10
CA ASP A 27 21.72 0.18 -1.76
C ASP A 27 21.47 0.34 -3.25
N ARG A 28 20.85 -0.66 -3.91
CA ARG A 28 20.46 -0.56 -5.32
C ARG A 28 19.49 0.60 -5.58
N ARG A 29 18.49 0.79 -4.70
CA ARG A 29 17.57 1.93 -4.77
C ARG A 29 18.28 3.28 -4.57
N LYS A 30 19.19 3.36 -3.60
CA LYS A 30 20.03 4.56 -3.39
C LYS A 30 20.90 4.86 -4.61
N THR A 31 21.47 3.84 -5.23
CA THR A 31 22.28 3.99 -6.46
C THR A 31 21.42 4.46 -7.64
N GLU A 32 20.24 3.86 -7.85
CA GLU A 32 19.31 4.26 -8.93
C GLU A 32 18.81 5.71 -8.74
N ILE A 33 18.44 6.10 -7.52
CA ILE A 33 18.02 7.47 -7.21
C ILE A 33 19.19 8.46 -7.34
N THR A 34 20.39 8.08 -6.89
CA THR A 34 21.58 8.93 -7.02
C THR A 34 21.97 9.13 -8.49
N ALA A 35 21.85 8.12 -9.33
CA ALA A 35 22.08 8.22 -10.76
C ALA A 35 21.07 9.17 -11.42
N LEU A 36 19.77 9.00 -11.15
CA LEU A 36 18.69 9.83 -11.68
C LEU A 36 18.81 11.31 -11.26
N LEU A 37 19.32 11.58 -10.07
CA LEU A 37 19.48 12.95 -9.57
C LEU A 37 20.82 13.58 -9.99
N SER A 38 21.86 12.76 -10.22
CA SER A 38 23.15 13.21 -10.75
C SER A 38 23.08 13.57 -12.23
N GLU A 39 22.24 12.89 -13.02
CA GLU A 39 21.89 13.25 -14.41
C GLU A 39 21.19 14.61 -14.51
N ARG A 40 20.64 15.12 -13.41
CA ARG A 40 19.98 16.43 -13.31
C ARG A 40 20.88 17.52 -12.70
N HIS A 41 22.18 17.26 -12.56
CA HIS A 41 23.17 18.18 -11.95
C HIS A 41 22.80 18.68 -10.54
N ILE A 42 22.08 17.86 -9.76
CA ILE A 42 21.71 18.17 -8.38
C ILE A 42 22.87 17.78 -7.44
N SER A 43 23.17 18.63 -6.46
CA SER A 43 24.30 18.40 -5.55
C SER A 43 24.10 17.13 -4.69
N SER A 44 25.20 16.43 -4.39
CA SER A 44 25.21 15.20 -3.58
C SER A 44 24.58 15.36 -2.17
N GLN A 45 24.70 16.54 -1.56
CA GLN A 45 24.03 16.86 -0.31
C GLN A 45 22.50 16.95 -0.47
N THR A 46 22.03 17.56 -1.55
CA THR A 46 20.59 17.65 -1.88
C THR A 46 20.01 16.27 -2.17
N ILE A 47 20.76 15.40 -2.86
CA ILE A 47 20.37 14.01 -3.14
C ILE A 47 20.16 13.20 -1.85
N SER A 48 21.05 13.35 -0.87
CA SER A 48 20.97 12.64 0.41
C SER A 48 19.78 13.08 1.26
N VAL A 49 19.45 14.38 1.24
CA VAL A 49 18.28 14.95 1.92
C VAL A 49 16.97 14.51 1.24
N VAL A 50 16.94 14.48 -0.10
CA VAL A 50 15.79 14.03 -0.89
C VAL A 50 15.52 12.54 -0.69
N ILE A 51 16.56 11.69 -0.63
CA ILE A 51 16.39 10.26 -0.30
C ILE A 51 15.83 10.06 1.12
N ALA A 52 16.25 10.88 2.09
CA ALA A 52 15.72 10.83 3.46
C ALA A 52 14.26 11.29 3.56
N GLN A 53 13.84 12.25 2.72
CA GLN A 53 12.46 12.73 2.65
C GLN A 53 11.52 11.79 1.87
N MET A 54 12.02 11.06 0.87
CA MET A 54 11.21 10.15 0.02
C MET A 54 10.94 8.77 0.64
N VAL A 55 11.76 8.34 1.60
CA VAL A 55 11.63 7.03 2.25
C VAL A 55 10.87 7.13 3.58
N GLY A 56 10.59 8.35 4.06
CA GLY A 56 10.24 8.62 5.45
C GLY A 56 11.45 8.48 6.36
N THR A 57 11.45 9.14 7.51
CA THR A 57 12.54 9.06 8.48
C THR A 57 12.47 7.71 9.19
N PRO A 58 13.40 6.76 8.93
CA PRO A 58 13.30 5.44 9.54
C PRO A 58 13.50 5.56 11.05
N ILE A 59 12.60 4.98 11.84
CA ILE A 59 12.66 5.06 13.31
C ILE A 59 14.01 4.59 13.84
N ARG A 60 14.60 3.58 13.19
CA ARG A 60 15.91 3.02 13.54
C ARG A 60 17.05 4.05 13.54
N THR A 61 16.97 5.06 12.66
CA THR A 61 18.02 6.07 12.47
C THR A 61 17.54 7.49 12.73
N ALA A 62 16.29 7.65 13.18
CA ALA A 62 15.72 8.95 13.49
C ALA A 62 16.46 9.60 14.66
N THR A 63 16.82 10.87 14.47
CA THR A 63 17.36 11.72 15.55
C THR A 63 16.29 11.99 16.60
N ASP A 64 16.71 12.37 17.81
CA ASP A 64 15.76 12.64 18.89
C ASP A 64 14.86 13.84 18.57
N ILE A 65 15.34 14.83 17.81
CA ILE A 65 14.51 15.94 17.31
C ILE A 65 13.38 15.43 16.39
N GLN A 66 13.68 14.48 15.51
CA GLN A 66 12.67 13.92 14.60
C GLN A 66 11.64 13.06 15.34
N LEU A 67 12.07 12.30 16.34
CA LEU A 67 11.18 11.53 17.19
C LEU A 67 10.30 12.45 18.07
N SER A 68 10.86 13.52 18.62
CA SER A 68 10.08 14.52 19.37
C SER A 68 9.06 15.23 18.48
N SER A 69 9.43 15.55 17.22
CA SER A 69 8.48 16.14 16.27
C SER A 69 7.30 15.20 15.97
N MET A 70 7.58 13.90 15.79
CA MET A 70 6.55 12.87 15.59
C MET A 70 5.64 12.75 16.82
N TRP A 71 6.19 12.71 18.03
CA TRP A 71 5.37 12.63 19.25
C TRP A 71 4.54 13.87 19.49
N ASN A 72 5.05 15.07 19.19
CA ASN A 72 4.27 16.30 19.30
C ASN A 72 3.04 16.27 18.40
N GLU A 73 3.16 15.73 17.19
CA GLU A 73 2.03 15.55 16.29
C GLU A 73 1.01 14.54 16.87
N VAL A 74 1.48 13.39 17.36
CA VAL A 74 0.62 12.38 17.99
C VAL A 74 -0.08 12.91 19.25
N ILE A 75 0.63 13.65 20.09
CA ILE A 75 0.08 14.31 21.30
C ILE A 75 -1.02 15.30 20.91
N GLY A 76 -0.80 16.08 19.86
CA GLY A 76 -1.79 17.00 19.30
C GLY A 76 -3.03 16.28 18.78
N LEU A 77 -2.86 15.17 18.05
CA LEU A 77 -3.97 14.36 17.53
C LEU A 77 -4.82 13.74 18.64
N LEU A 78 -4.20 13.33 19.74
CA LEU A 78 -4.88 12.71 20.87
C LEU A 78 -5.42 13.72 21.90
N ASP A 79 -5.21 15.02 21.68
CA ASP A 79 -5.53 16.11 22.62
C ASP A 79 -5.04 15.81 24.06
N ILE A 80 -3.81 15.28 24.19
CA ILE A 80 -3.21 15.02 25.51
C ILE A 80 -2.85 16.36 26.16
N ARG A 81 -3.41 16.61 27.34
CA ARG A 81 -3.16 17.83 28.12
C ARG A 81 -2.55 17.49 29.47
N PHE A 82 -1.58 18.30 29.88
CA PHE A 82 -0.91 18.19 31.18
C PHE A 82 -1.48 19.26 32.12
N ALA A 83 -1.83 18.86 33.34
CA ALA A 83 -2.36 19.78 34.35
C ALA A 83 -1.25 20.49 35.12
N THR A 84 -0.05 19.90 35.19
CA THR A 84 1.11 20.43 35.89
C THR A 84 2.41 20.25 35.08
N ASP A 85 3.43 21.03 35.41
CA ASP A 85 4.78 20.89 34.83
C ASP A 85 5.43 19.55 35.23
N GLU A 86 5.12 19.02 36.42
CA GLU A 86 5.60 17.72 36.89
C GLU A 86 5.03 16.55 36.05
N GLU A 87 3.75 16.62 35.68
CA GLU A 87 3.12 15.63 34.77
C GLU A 87 3.72 15.70 33.36
N PHE A 88 4.09 16.90 32.91
CA PHE A 88 4.78 17.09 31.63
C PHE A 88 6.18 16.45 31.65
N ASP A 89 6.96 16.68 32.70
CA ASP A 89 8.31 16.13 32.83
C ASP A 89 8.31 14.59 32.94
N GLU A 90 7.35 14.01 33.69
CA GLU A 90 7.14 12.56 33.74
C GLU A 90 6.80 11.99 32.36
N HIS A 91 5.94 12.68 31.60
CA HIS A 91 5.58 12.26 30.25
C HIS A 91 6.77 12.31 29.29
N VAL A 92 7.61 13.34 29.36
CA VAL A 92 8.83 13.44 28.55
C VAL A 92 9.77 12.26 28.82
N ALA A 93 9.91 11.84 30.08
CA ALA A 93 10.70 10.67 30.43
C ALA A 93 10.10 9.37 29.85
N GLU A 94 8.78 9.21 29.91
CA GLU A 94 8.08 8.07 29.29
C GLU A 94 8.28 8.02 27.76
N LEU A 95 8.30 9.17 27.08
CA LEU A 95 8.54 9.25 25.64
C LEU A 95 9.96 8.82 25.24
N VAL A 96 10.96 9.07 26.10
CA VAL A 96 12.33 8.60 25.87
C VAL A 96 12.40 7.07 25.91
N ASP A 97 11.80 6.45 26.93
CA ASP A 97 11.72 4.99 27.02
C ASP A 97 10.91 4.39 25.87
N LEU A 98 9.86 5.09 25.46
CA LEU A 98 9.02 4.71 24.33
C LEU A 98 9.80 4.78 23.01
N ASN A 99 10.66 5.78 22.81
CA ASN A 99 11.54 5.87 21.64
C ASN A 99 12.46 4.66 21.51
N ASP A 100 13.09 4.25 22.61
CA ASP A 100 13.96 3.08 22.62
C ASP A 100 13.20 1.78 22.40
N TRP A 101 11.98 1.69 22.92
CA TRP A 101 11.09 0.58 22.61
C TRP A 101 10.67 0.56 21.13
N LEU A 102 10.31 1.71 20.57
CA LEU A 102 9.89 1.87 19.17
C LEU A 102 11.02 1.47 18.22
N ARG A 103 12.25 1.95 18.50
CA ARG A 103 13.48 1.59 17.78
C ARG A 103 13.74 0.09 17.81
N ARG A 104 13.55 -0.57 18.95
CA ARG A 104 13.75 -2.02 19.09
C ARG A 104 12.68 -2.85 18.40
N GLN A 105 11.41 -2.47 18.51
CA GLN A 105 10.29 -3.30 18.04
C GLN A 105 9.90 -3.05 16.58
N TYR A 106 10.02 -1.80 16.11
CA TYR A 106 9.56 -1.38 14.79
C TYR A 106 10.69 -0.88 13.89
N GLY A 107 11.84 -0.49 14.46
CA GLY A 107 13.04 -0.14 13.70
C GLY A 107 13.54 -1.26 12.77
N PRO A 108 13.63 -2.54 13.20
CA PRO A 108 13.98 -3.66 12.33
C PRO A 108 12.93 -3.96 11.25
N LYS A 109 11.70 -3.47 11.43
CA LYS A 109 10.57 -3.72 10.55
C LYS A 109 10.37 -2.60 9.52
N GLY A 110 11.39 -1.75 9.32
CA GLY A 110 11.42 -0.70 8.31
C GLY A 110 10.47 0.48 8.54
N MET A 111 9.89 0.61 9.74
CA MET A 111 8.84 1.60 9.99
C MET A 111 9.42 3.02 10.13
N THR A 112 8.69 4.01 9.63
CA THR A 112 9.10 5.42 9.67
C THR A 112 8.30 6.27 10.65
N CYS A 113 8.84 7.43 11.01
CA CYS A 113 8.14 8.38 11.88
C CYS A 113 6.80 8.84 11.30
N GLU A 114 6.76 9.05 9.99
CA GLU A 114 5.57 9.50 9.26
C GLU A 114 4.48 8.42 9.24
N GLU A 115 4.85 7.14 9.17
CA GLU A 115 3.91 6.03 9.30
C GLU A 115 3.30 5.96 10.71
N VAL A 116 4.04 6.34 11.74
CA VAL A 116 3.50 6.42 13.11
C VAL A 116 2.46 7.53 13.21
N CYS A 117 2.76 8.74 12.72
CA CYS A 117 1.78 9.84 12.69
C CYS A 117 0.51 9.43 11.93
N LYS A 118 0.69 8.77 10.78
CA LYS A 118 -0.43 8.29 9.95
C LYS A 118 -1.29 7.25 10.66
N ALA A 119 -0.67 6.31 11.37
CA ALA A 119 -1.40 5.33 12.16
C ALA A 119 -2.31 5.99 13.21
N TYR A 120 -1.82 7.07 13.84
CA TYR A 120 -2.62 7.82 14.82
C TYR A 120 -3.70 8.71 14.18
N ASN A 121 -3.48 9.25 12.98
CA ASN A 121 -4.56 9.90 12.23
C ASN A 121 -5.70 8.92 11.93
N LEU A 122 -5.39 7.74 11.40
CA LEU A 122 -6.40 6.71 11.11
C LEU A 122 -7.10 6.18 12.38
N LEU A 123 -6.40 6.19 13.53
CA LEU A 123 -7.02 5.89 14.82
C LEU A 123 -8.10 6.92 15.16
N VAL A 124 -7.78 8.21 15.09
CA VAL A 124 -8.70 9.30 15.45
C VAL A 124 -9.87 9.38 14.46
N GLU A 125 -9.64 9.07 13.18
CA GLU A 125 -10.66 8.97 12.14
C GLU A 125 -11.58 7.75 12.31
N GLY A 126 -11.23 6.79 13.18
CA GLY A 126 -12.01 5.58 13.44
C GLY A 126 -11.79 4.44 12.42
N GLU A 127 -10.89 4.64 11.45
CA GLU A 127 -10.60 3.71 10.36
C GLU A 127 -9.89 2.43 10.82
N LEU A 128 -9.22 2.45 11.98
CA LEU A 128 -8.53 1.29 12.54
C LEU A 128 -9.44 0.34 13.34
N GLY A 129 -10.73 0.66 13.52
CA GLY A 129 -11.68 -0.19 14.24
C GLY A 129 -11.33 -0.40 15.72
N MET A 130 -10.63 0.57 16.34
CA MET A 130 -10.26 0.56 17.75
C MET A 130 -10.63 1.88 18.44
N GLU A 131 -10.90 1.82 19.75
CA GLU A 131 -11.23 2.99 20.54
C GLU A 131 -10.00 3.91 20.71
N VAL A 132 -10.23 5.21 20.59
CA VAL A 132 -9.21 6.24 20.83
C VAL A 132 -8.88 6.28 22.32
N PHE A 133 -7.59 6.32 22.65
CA PHE A 133 -7.11 6.44 24.02
C PHE A 133 -6.08 7.57 24.12
N ALA A 134 -6.15 8.36 25.19
CA ALA A 134 -5.25 9.49 25.44
C ALA A 134 -4.02 9.05 26.27
N ARG A 135 -3.29 8.01 25.83
CA ARG A 135 -2.11 7.52 26.54
C ARG A 135 -1.04 6.94 25.60
N LEU A 136 0.19 7.41 25.77
CA LEU A 136 1.37 6.95 25.03
C LEU A 136 2.20 6.01 25.87
N ALA A 137 1.89 4.71 25.80
CA ALA A 137 2.72 3.67 26.41
C ALA A 137 2.94 2.51 25.43
N PRO A 138 4.01 1.70 25.59
CA PRO A 138 4.38 0.65 24.65
C PRO A 138 3.24 -0.31 24.26
N LYS A 139 2.40 -0.70 25.23
CA LYS A 139 1.23 -1.57 24.99
C LYS A 139 0.24 -0.95 23.99
N TYR A 140 -0.06 0.33 24.18
CA TYR A 140 -1.09 1.03 23.43
C TYR A 140 -0.59 1.45 22.04
N VAL A 141 0.61 2.03 22.00
CA VAL A 141 1.32 2.37 20.76
C VAL A 141 1.51 1.12 19.89
N GLY A 142 1.90 0.00 20.49
CA GLY A 142 2.03 -1.26 19.77
C GLY A 142 0.73 -1.79 19.18
N SER A 143 -0.39 -1.55 19.86
CA SER A 143 -1.72 -1.95 19.38
C SER A 143 -2.13 -1.14 18.17
N VAL A 144 -1.90 0.19 18.18
CA VAL A 144 -2.18 1.09 17.04
C VAL A 144 -1.32 0.74 15.85
N LEU A 145 -0.01 0.60 16.04
CA LEU A 145 0.91 0.27 14.95
C LEU A 145 0.67 -1.12 14.36
N LYS A 146 0.16 -2.06 15.16
CA LYS A 146 -0.27 -3.36 14.67
C LYS A 146 -1.57 -3.23 13.84
N ALA A 147 -2.59 -2.55 14.37
CA ALA A 147 -3.84 -2.32 13.65
C ALA A 147 -3.61 -1.60 12.32
N TYR A 148 -2.71 -0.62 12.29
CA TYR A 148 -2.29 0.06 11.06
C TYR A 148 -1.68 -0.89 10.03
N ARG A 149 -0.82 -1.82 10.45
CA ARG A 149 -0.25 -2.83 9.53
C ARG A 149 -1.30 -3.79 9.00
N ASP A 150 -2.21 -4.23 9.87
CA ASP A 150 -3.32 -5.11 9.48
C ASP A 150 -4.23 -4.37 8.48
N TYR A 151 -4.54 -3.09 8.74
CA TYR A 151 -5.26 -2.20 7.82
C TYR A 151 -4.57 -2.06 6.45
N LEU A 152 -3.25 -1.92 6.40
CA LEU A 152 -2.49 -1.86 5.14
C LEU A 152 -2.52 -3.18 4.37
N ASN A 153 -2.53 -4.32 5.07
CA ASN A 153 -2.60 -5.64 4.45
C ASN A 153 -4.01 -5.95 3.90
N ASP A 154 -5.04 -5.51 4.62
CA ASP A 154 -6.44 -5.72 4.23
C ASP A 154 -6.90 -4.76 3.13
N ASN A 155 -6.28 -3.56 3.03
CA ASN A 155 -6.53 -2.57 1.99
C ASN A 155 -5.37 -2.53 0.97
N VAL A 156 -5.33 -3.53 0.09
CA VAL A 156 -4.33 -3.65 -1.00
C VAL A 156 -4.29 -2.37 -1.87
N GLU A 157 -5.43 -1.71 -2.09
CA GLU A 157 -5.53 -0.43 -2.81
C GLU A 157 -4.94 0.76 -2.04
N TYR A 158 -5.08 0.81 -0.72
CA TYR A 158 -4.54 1.90 0.11
C TYR A 158 -3.01 1.84 0.21
N SER A 159 -2.44 0.63 0.17
CA SER A 159 -0.98 0.41 0.12
C SER A 159 -0.34 0.90 -1.19
N SER A 160 -1.08 0.82 -2.31
CA SER A 160 -0.61 1.26 -3.63
C SER A 160 -0.77 2.77 -3.81
N VAL A 161 -1.89 3.34 -3.33
CA VAL A 161 -2.19 4.77 -3.38
C VAL A 161 -1.29 5.57 -2.42
N ASN A 162 -1.00 5.08 -1.20
CA ASN A 162 -0.09 5.79 -0.29
C ASN A 162 1.39 5.71 -0.68
N ARG A 163 1.82 4.62 -1.31
CA ARG A 163 3.15 4.58 -1.96
C ARG A 163 3.28 5.64 -3.05
N GLN A 164 2.17 6.00 -3.69
CA GLN A 164 2.13 7.06 -4.71
C GLN A 164 1.88 8.46 -4.12
N GLN A 165 1.16 8.58 -3.00
CA GLN A 165 0.84 9.87 -2.37
C GLN A 165 1.96 10.42 -1.46
N LEU A 166 2.84 9.58 -0.92
CA LEU A 166 4.08 10.03 -0.26
C LEU A 166 5.11 10.61 -1.24
N LEU A 167 4.84 10.57 -2.56
CA LEU A 167 5.66 11.17 -3.62
C LEU A 167 5.16 12.54 -4.09
N LEU A 168 4.21 13.18 -3.40
CA LEU A 168 3.57 14.40 -3.87
C LEU A 168 4.10 15.67 -3.20
N TYR A 169 5.18 16.23 -3.74
CA TYR A 169 5.35 17.68 -3.94
C TYR A 169 6.12 17.92 -5.25
N PRO A 170 5.77 19.00 -5.98
CA PRO A 170 5.42 18.89 -7.39
C PRO A 170 6.62 18.32 -8.16
N ALA A 171 6.53 17.05 -8.56
CA ALA A 171 7.20 16.67 -9.78
C ALA A 171 6.71 17.68 -10.82
N THR A 172 7.63 18.36 -11.50
CA THR A 172 7.28 19.03 -12.76
C THR A 172 6.40 18.04 -13.50
N GLU A 173 5.15 18.44 -13.79
CA GLU A 173 4.20 17.54 -14.43
C GLU A 173 4.95 16.87 -15.59
N PRO A 174 5.01 15.53 -15.61
CA PRO A 174 5.80 14.84 -16.59
C PRO A 174 5.33 15.32 -17.96
N THR A 175 6.29 15.74 -18.79
CA THR A 175 5.93 16.27 -20.11
C THR A 175 5.20 15.19 -20.90
N ALA A 176 4.40 15.61 -21.89
CA ALA A 176 3.70 14.65 -22.75
C ALA A 176 4.65 13.58 -23.33
N ASP A 177 5.88 13.96 -23.67
CA ASP A 177 6.92 13.04 -24.14
C ASP A 177 7.40 12.07 -23.06
N GLN A 178 7.54 12.51 -21.81
CA GLN A 178 7.91 11.65 -20.68
C GLN A 178 6.79 10.66 -20.35
N ILE A 179 5.53 11.11 -20.37
CA ILE A 179 4.37 10.23 -20.21
C ILE A 179 4.36 9.20 -21.32
N LYS A 180 4.50 9.63 -22.58
CA LYS A 180 4.54 8.73 -23.74
C LYS A 180 5.68 7.71 -23.65
N ALA A 181 6.88 8.14 -23.28
CA ALA A 181 8.03 7.25 -23.13
C ALA A 181 7.78 6.19 -22.03
N ARG A 182 7.23 6.61 -20.88
CA ARG A 182 6.84 5.72 -19.79
C ARG A 182 5.78 4.71 -20.22
N MET A 183 4.73 5.17 -20.91
CA MET A 183 3.65 4.30 -21.35
C MET A 183 4.08 3.33 -22.46
N ASN A 184 4.99 3.75 -23.35
CA ASN A 184 5.61 2.86 -24.32
C ASN A 184 6.45 1.77 -23.65
N ALA A 185 7.23 2.12 -22.62
CA ALA A 185 8.00 1.14 -21.85
C ALA A 185 7.07 0.15 -21.13
N LEU A 186 5.98 0.66 -20.53
CA LEU A 186 4.95 -0.17 -19.91
C LEU A 186 4.28 -1.11 -20.93
N LEU A 187 3.98 -0.62 -22.13
CA LEU A 187 3.41 -1.42 -23.22
C LEU A 187 4.35 -2.57 -23.61
N MET A 188 5.64 -2.30 -23.80
CA MET A 188 6.61 -3.34 -24.13
C MET A 188 6.70 -4.41 -23.03
N GLN A 189 6.71 -3.99 -21.77
CA GLN A 189 6.71 -4.91 -20.63
C GLN A 189 5.41 -5.72 -20.56
N ALA A 190 4.27 -5.07 -20.72
CA ALA A 190 2.96 -5.70 -20.69
C ALA A 190 2.82 -6.75 -21.81
N THR A 191 3.27 -6.44 -23.03
CA THR A 191 3.31 -7.40 -24.15
C THR A 191 4.17 -8.60 -23.83
N ALA A 192 5.37 -8.40 -23.26
CA ALA A 192 6.26 -9.49 -22.89
C ALA A 192 5.64 -10.40 -21.82
N ILE A 193 4.99 -9.81 -20.81
CA ILE A 193 4.28 -10.54 -19.74
C ILE A 193 3.10 -11.31 -20.34
N ALA A 194 2.19 -10.64 -21.05
CA ALA A 194 1.00 -11.26 -21.63
C ALA A 194 1.34 -12.43 -22.56
N LYS A 195 2.46 -12.36 -23.31
CA LYS A 195 2.95 -13.47 -24.14
C LYS A 195 3.53 -14.64 -23.35
N THR A 196 4.10 -14.40 -22.18
CA THR A 196 4.76 -15.44 -21.36
C THR A 196 3.83 -16.08 -20.34
N THR A 197 3.05 -15.28 -19.61
CA THR A 197 2.13 -15.73 -18.56
C THR A 197 0.70 -15.90 -19.06
N GLY A 198 0.38 -15.34 -20.23
CA GLY A 198 -0.98 -15.27 -20.74
C GLY A 198 -1.79 -14.08 -20.20
N ASP A 199 -1.23 -13.34 -19.23
CA ASP A 199 -1.99 -12.33 -18.48
C ASP A 199 -1.10 -11.25 -17.84
N PHE A 200 -1.49 -9.98 -18.02
CA PHE A 200 -0.88 -8.78 -17.47
C PHE A 200 -1.87 -8.03 -16.59
N ALA A 201 -1.49 -7.85 -15.32
CA ALA A 201 -2.20 -7.00 -14.38
C ALA A 201 -2.01 -5.52 -14.74
N ASP A 202 -3.11 -4.81 -15.06
CA ASP A 202 -3.15 -3.35 -15.23
C ASP A 202 -3.98 -2.69 -14.12
N PRO A 203 -3.41 -2.49 -12.92
CA PRO A 203 -4.11 -1.83 -11.82
C PRO A 203 -4.63 -0.46 -12.26
N GLY A 204 -5.95 -0.25 -12.10
CA GLY A 204 -6.59 1.01 -12.48
C GLY A 204 -6.79 1.21 -14.00
N ASN A 205 -6.56 0.20 -14.84
CA ASN A 205 -6.73 0.28 -16.30
C ASN A 205 -5.92 1.42 -16.96
N SER A 206 -4.74 1.69 -16.41
CA SER A 206 -3.91 2.84 -16.79
C SER A 206 -3.38 2.71 -18.22
N LEU A 207 -2.91 1.52 -18.60
CA LEU A 207 -2.39 1.25 -19.93
C LEU A 207 -3.53 1.19 -20.95
N TYR A 208 -4.64 0.50 -20.62
CA TYR A 208 -5.83 0.47 -21.47
C TYR A 208 -6.31 1.90 -21.79
N THR A 209 -6.48 2.75 -20.77
CA THR A 209 -7.03 4.10 -20.93
C THR A 209 -6.12 4.96 -21.81
N TRP A 210 -4.80 4.85 -21.62
CA TRP A 210 -3.85 5.59 -22.45
C TRP A 210 -3.83 5.11 -23.91
N LEU A 211 -3.93 3.81 -24.15
CA LEU A 211 -4.02 3.26 -25.51
C LEU A 211 -5.29 3.74 -26.23
N GLU A 212 -6.42 3.78 -25.52
CA GLU A 212 -7.71 4.25 -26.04
C GLU A 212 -7.64 5.75 -26.36
N GLN A 213 -7.15 6.56 -25.42
CA GLN A 213 -6.96 8.01 -25.62
C GLN A 213 -5.96 8.34 -26.75
N SER A 214 -4.97 7.48 -26.95
CA SER A 214 -3.99 7.62 -28.03
C SER A 214 -4.51 7.07 -29.38
N GLY A 215 -5.71 6.49 -29.41
CA GLY A 215 -6.32 5.88 -30.60
C GLY A 215 -5.64 4.60 -31.08
N LEU A 216 -4.78 3.99 -30.26
CA LEU A 216 -4.07 2.75 -30.58
C LEU A 216 -4.96 1.52 -30.40
N ILE A 217 -5.96 1.62 -29.52
CA ILE A 217 -7.09 0.71 -29.46
C ILE A 217 -8.37 1.52 -29.67
N ASN A 218 -9.31 0.95 -30.41
CA ASN A 218 -10.63 1.54 -30.63
C ASN A 218 -11.64 0.40 -30.72
N PRO A 219 -12.02 -0.21 -29.58
CA PRO A 219 -12.97 -1.30 -29.57
C PRO A 219 -14.32 -0.82 -30.10
N THR A 220 -14.85 -1.56 -31.06
CA THR A 220 -16.20 -1.35 -31.60
C THR A 220 -17.25 -1.60 -30.51
N ALA A 221 -18.47 -1.08 -30.71
CA ALA A 221 -19.58 -1.32 -29.78
C ALA A 221 -19.88 -2.83 -29.61
N GLU A 222 -19.68 -3.62 -30.67
CA GLU A 222 -19.85 -5.08 -30.65
C GLU A 222 -18.77 -5.74 -29.79
N GLU A 223 -17.50 -5.39 -29.98
CA GLU A 223 -16.40 -5.91 -29.13
C GLU A 223 -16.60 -5.51 -27.67
N GLN A 224 -16.96 -4.24 -27.39
CA GLN A 224 -17.24 -3.80 -26.03
C GLN A 224 -18.35 -4.63 -25.38
N ALA A 225 -19.45 -4.89 -26.10
CA ALA A 225 -20.55 -5.72 -25.60
C ALA A 225 -20.10 -7.17 -25.33
N GLU A 226 -19.26 -7.74 -26.20
CA GLU A 226 -18.71 -9.08 -26.02
C GLU A 226 -17.83 -9.18 -24.77
N TYR A 227 -16.87 -8.26 -24.60
CA TYR A 227 -15.99 -8.25 -23.43
C TYR A 227 -16.75 -7.95 -22.14
N MET A 228 -17.76 -7.08 -22.18
CA MET A 228 -18.65 -6.84 -21.04
C MET A 228 -19.39 -8.11 -20.63
N LYS A 229 -19.92 -8.87 -21.59
CA LYS A 229 -20.60 -10.15 -21.30
C LYS A 229 -19.66 -11.19 -20.70
N ARG A 230 -18.43 -11.30 -21.24
CA ARG A 230 -17.39 -12.19 -20.68
C ARG A 230 -17.00 -11.77 -19.27
N ALA A 231 -16.76 -10.48 -19.07
CA ALA A 231 -16.40 -9.90 -17.77
C ALA A 231 -17.48 -10.11 -16.72
N GLU A 232 -18.76 -9.96 -17.10
CA GLU A 232 -19.88 -10.16 -16.19
C GLU A 232 -19.88 -11.58 -15.59
N SER A 233 -19.69 -12.59 -16.43
CA SER A 233 -19.59 -13.99 -16.01
C SER A 233 -18.45 -14.20 -15.00
N ILE A 234 -17.27 -13.63 -15.29
CA ILE A 234 -16.08 -13.74 -14.44
C ILE A 234 -16.30 -13.03 -13.09
N VAL A 235 -16.81 -11.79 -13.11
CA VAL A 235 -17.04 -11.03 -11.87
C VAL A 235 -18.06 -11.72 -10.98
N ARG A 236 -19.13 -12.31 -11.55
CA ARG A 236 -20.10 -13.12 -10.79
C ARG A 236 -19.41 -14.31 -10.11
N GLN A 237 -18.51 -15.00 -10.82
CA GLN A 237 -17.75 -16.11 -10.25
C GLN A 237 -16.81 -15.65 -9.12
N LEU A 238 -16.03 -14.59 -9.35
CA LEU A 238 -15.12 -14.04 -8.36
C LEU A 238 -15.85 -13.60 -7.07
N LEU A 239 -17.00 -12.93 -7.20
CA LEU A 239 -17.81 -12.55 -6.03
C LEU A 239 -18.32 -13.77 -5.24
N ALA A 240 -18.68 -14.86 -5.94
CA ALA A 240 -19.11 -16.09 -5.28
C ALA A 240 -17.94 -16.77 -4.53
N GLU A 241 -16.74 -16.76 -5.12
CA GLU A 241 -15.51 -17.27 -4.51
C GLU A 241 -15.07 -16.41 -3.32
N GLU A 242 -15.08 -15.08 -3.44
CA GLU A 242 -14.81 -14.13 -2.35
C GLU A 242 -15.73 -14.37 -1.16
N LYS A 243 -17.03 -14.56 -1.42
CA LYS A 243 -18.01 -14.88 -0.38
C LYS A 243 -17.72 -16.22 0.29
N ALA A 244 -17.27 -17.23 -0.47
CA ALA A 244 -16.94 -18.55 0.06
C ALA A 244 -15.64 -18.58 0.87
N ALA A 245 -14.68 -17.72 0.53
CA ALA A 245 -13.36 -17.65 1.16
C ALA A 245 -13.36 -17.01 2.57
N ILE A 246 -14.42 -16.28 2.95
CA ILE A 246 -14.53 -15.68 4.28
C ILE A 246 -14.83 -16.78 5.33
N PRO A 247 -13.93 -17.03 6.30
CA PRO A 247 -14.11 -18.08 7.30
C PRO A 247 -15.40 -17.89 8.11
N ARG A 248 -16.19 -18.95 8.28
CA ARG A 248 -17.47 -18.89 9.03
C ARG A 248 -17.30 -18.79 10.55
N ILE A 249 -16.15 -19.22 11.06
CA ILE A 249 -15.87 -19.33 12.49
C ILE A 249 -14.73 -18.34 12.78
N ASN A 250 -14.98 -17.39 13.69
CA ASN A 250 -14.08 -16.29 14.07
C ASN A 250 -13.96 -15.10 13.10
N ALA A 251 -14.98 -14.84 12.26
CA ALA A 251 -15.02 -13.62 11.44
C ALA A 251 -15.10 -12.37 12.31
N THR A 252 -14.23 -11.38 12.05
CA THR A 252 -14.31 -10.06 12.69
C THR A 252 -15.60 -9.32 12.25
N PRO A 253 -16.06 -8.31 13.00
CA PRO A 253 -17.23 -7.51 12.59
C PRO A 253 -17.13 -6.97 11.16
N GLY A 254 -15.95 -6.48 10.73
CA GLY A 254 -15.72 -6.02 9.36
C GLY A 254 -15.84 -7.12 8.30
N GLN A 255 -15.42 -8.36 8.62
CA GLN A 255 -15.57 -9.51 7.72
C GLN A 255 -17.03 -9.95 7.59
N ASN A 256 -17.84 -9.83 8.64
CA ASN A 256 -19.28 -10.08 8.57
C ASN A 256 -20.01 -9.03 7.72
N ALA A 257 -19.68 -7.74 7.88
CA ALA A 257 -20.23 -6.66 7.07
C ALA A 257 -19.91 -6.86 5.57
N LYS A 258 -18.64 -7.13 5.24
CA LYS A 258 -18.21 -7.45 3.87
C LYS A 258 -18.97 -8.65 3.28
N ARG A 259 -19.22 -9.69 4.09
CA ARG A 259 -19.99 -10.87 3.67
C ARG A 259 -21.46 -10.55 3.39
N GLU A 260 -22.07 -9.70 4.21
CA GLU A 260 -23.45 -9.26 4.04
C GLU A 260 -23.57 -8.42 2.75
N GLU A 261 -22.68 -7.46 2.55
CA GLU A 261 -22.59 -6.64 1.33
C GLU A 261 -22.41 -7.51 0.07
N LEU A 262 -21.48 -8.47 0.08
CA LEU A 262 -21.29 -9.41 -1.03
C LEU A 262 -22.53 -10.28 -1.27
N THR A 263 -23.22 -10.67 -0.20
CA THR A 263 -24.44 -11.48 -0.30
C THR A 263 -25.60 -10.70 -0.89
N GLU A 264 -25.77 -9.45 -0.48
CA GLU A 264 -26.78 -8.55 -1.01
C GLU A 264 -26.51 -8.22 -2.49
N THR A 265 -25.26 -7.91 -2.82
CA THR A 265 -24.81 -7.68 -4.20
C THR A 265 -25.11 -8.90 -5.08
N LEU A 266 -24.74 -10.11 -4.65
CA LEU A 266 -25.03 -11.33 -5.40
C LEU A 266 -26.53 -11.59 -5.54
N LYS A 267 -27.35 -11.28 -4.53
CA LYS A 267 -28.81 -11.40 -4.62
C LYS A 267 -29.40 -10.41 -5.62
N MET A 268 -28.95 -9.16 -5.63
CA MET A 268 -29.41 -8.16 -6.60
C MET A 268 -29.02 -8.55 -8.03
N VAL A 269 -27.79 -9.05 -8.19
CA VAL A 269 -27.21 -9.44 -9.48
C VAL A 269 -27.79 -10.75 -10.03
N LEU A 270 -28.13 -11.72 -9.18
CA LEU A 270 -28.69 -13.03 -9.58
C LEU A 270 -30.21 -13.12 -9.49
N GLY A 271 -30.86 -12.23 -8.75
CA GLY A 271 -32.27 -12.31 -8.40
C GLY A 271 -33.21 -11.52 -9.32
N ASP A 272 -32.79 -11.22 -10.55
CA ASP A 272 -33.54 -10.39 -11.51
C ASP A 272 -34.07 -9.09 -10.89
N SER A 273 -33.26 -8.44 -10.04
CA SER A 273 -33.58 -7.11 -9.54
C SER A 273 -33.26 -6.07 -10.60
N ASP A 274 -34.18 -5.13 -10.84
CA ASP A 274 -33.94 -3.96 -11.69
C ASP A 274 -32.84 -3.03 -11.12
N LEU A 275 -32.43 -3.24 -9.86
CA LEU A 275 -31.45 -2.44 -9.14
C LEU A 275 -30.11 -3.18 -9.05
N ILE A 276 -29.27 -3.00 -10.08
CA ILE A 276 -27.88 -3.47 -10.07
C ILE A 276 -26.99 -2.39 -9.43
N PRO A 277 -26.20 -2.71 -8.38
CA PRO A 277 -25.31 -1.74 -7.77
C PRO A 277 -24.30 -1.14 -8.76
N ALA A 278 -24.07 0.17 -8.69
CA ALA A 278 -23.09 0.85 -9.55
C ALA A 278 -21.68 0.27 -9.40
N SER A 279 -21.29 -0.09 -8.17
CA SER A 279 -20.01 -0.74 -7.86
C SER A 279 -19.82 -2.08 -8.58
N TYR A 280 -20.89 -2.85 -8.79
CA TYR A 280 -20.83 -4.08 -9.59
C TYR A 280 -20.58 -3.77 -11.06
N ILE A 281 -21.33 -2.81 -11.63
CA ILE A 281 -21.17 -2.42 -13.04
C ILE A 281 -19.74 -1.92 -13.30
N ASP A 282 -19.17 -1.15 -12.38
CA ASP A 282 -17.81 -0.64 -12.52
C ASP A 282 -16.75 -1.74 -12.42
N ARG A 283 -16.95 -2.75 -11.55
CA ARG A 283 -16.11 -3.97 -11.53
C ARG A 283 -16.19 -4.72 -12.85
N VAL A 284 -17.39 -4.88 -13.43
CA VAL A 284 -17.57 -5.53 -14.75
C VAL A 284 -16.86 -4.74 -15.85
N ARG A 285 -16.99 -3.41 -15.87
CA ARG A 285 -16.29 -2.55 -16.84
C ARG A 285 -14.78 -2.65 -16.70
N ALA A 286 -14.26 -2.61 -15.48
CA ALA A 286 -12.83 -2.75 -15.23
C ALA A 286 -12.32 -4.11 -15.72
N GLN A 287 -13.06 -5.18 -15.43
CA GLN A 287 -12.72 -6.53 -15.90
C GLN A 287 -12.84 -6.65 -17.43
N ALA A 288 -13.79 -5.99 -18.07
CA ALA A 288 -13.91 -5.98 -19.53
C ALA A 288 -12.69 -5.31 -20.20
N LYS A 289 -12.26 -4.16 -19.66
CA LYS A 289 -11.05 -3.45 -20.11
C LYS A 289 -9.81 -4.31 -19.94
N TYR A 290 -9.70 -5.00 -18.80
CA TYR A 290 -8.62 -5.94 -18.52
C TYR A 290 -8.53 -7.07 -19.56
N LEU A 291 -9.65 -7.73 -19.84
CA LEU A 291 -9.71 -8.81 -20.82
C LEU A 291 -9.33 -8.31 -22.22
N TYR A 292 -9.91 -7.18 -22.63
CA TYR A 292 -9.61 -6.58 -23.93
C TYR A 292 -8.13 -6.26 -24.07
N LEU A 293 -7.55 -5.58 -23.06
CA LEU A 293 -6.13 -5.24 -23.05
C LEU A 293 -5.27 -6.49 -23.23
N ASN A 294 -5.53 -7.54 -22.46
CA ASN A 294 -4.74 -8.77 -22.52
C ASN A 294 -4.86 -9.50 -23.85
N ASP A 295 -6.04 -9.53 -24.47
CA ASP A 295 -6.22 -10.09 -25.80
C ASP A 295 -5.50 -9.22 -26.85
N TYR A 296 -5.58 -7.89 -26.76
CA TYR A 296 -4.84 -6.96 -27.62
C TYR A 296 -3.31 -7.11 -27.51
N LEU A 297 -2.76 -7.16 -26.29
CA LEU A 297 -1.32 -7.30 -26.04
C LEU A 297 -0.74 -8.55 -26.70
N LYS A 298 -1.51 -9.64 -26.78
CA LYS A 298 -1.10 -10.89 -27.45
C LYS A 298 -1.02 -10.75 -28.97
N THR A 299 -1.74 -9.79 -29.55
CA THR A 299 -1.71 -9.53 -31.01
C THR A 299 -0.51 -8.69 -31.44
N LEU A 300 0.14 -7.98 -30.51
CA LEU A 300 1.28 -7.13 -30.82
C LEU A 300 2.51 -7.97 -31.20
N PRO A 301 3.37 -7.50 -32.12
CA PRO A 301 4.56 -8.22 -32.58
C PRO A 301 5.60 -8.49 -31.48
#